data_AF-A0A367IYK4-F1
#
_entry.id   AF-A0A367IYK4-F1
#
_cell.length_a   1.000
_cell.length_b   1.000
_cell.length_c   1.000
_cell.angle_alpha   90.00
_cell.angle_beta   90.00
_cell.angle_gamma   90.00
#
_symmetry.space_group_name_H-M   'P 1'
#
loop_
_entity.id
_entity.type
_entity.pdbx_description
1 polymer ?
#
loop_
_entity_poly.entity_id
_entity_poly.type
_entity_poly.pdbx_seq_one_letter_code
_entity_poly.pdbx_strand_id
1 'polypeptide(L)'
;LASTFRPFKPTMSSNSEITLLHSQAACVFFGEDLNAENELMCEWKIDAIPDVKLCYINNMPTEPFLVAKNCIKFFPFRYQLYRRSSSEEAKLPSTSINCESQLLDFVNSVFLTTDPRNEAVYERKEVSSEEIYNITAQYITLYEKKKRAAFTQFATKNGAHFLKAQTTRKRMDSGLRVERKIVYIIKADDRDYAALSTVPADVQALVKSHESLEYIVVDRLKETGRYEVYRRMEILQTADCLDSFNCRKGLPHRSI
;
A
#
# COMPACT_ATOMS: atom_id res chain seq x y z
N LEU A 1 20.11 -14.32 -44.04
CA LEU A 1 19.01 -13.34 -43.90
C LEU A 1 19.07 -12.78 -42.49
N ALA A 2 19.78 -11.67 -42.30
CA ALA A 2 19.91 -11.01 -41.01
C ALA A 2 18.72 -10.07 -40.81
N SER A 3 17.89 -10.34 -39.80
CA SER A 3 16.78 -9.48 -39.41
C SER A 3 17.30 -8.32 -38.57
N THR A 4 17.19 -7.11 -39.13
CA THR A 4 17.54 -5.85 -38.45
C THR A 4 16.52 -5.54 -37.36
N PHE A 5 16.95 -5.64 -36.11
CA PHE A 5 16.27 -5.02 -34.95
C PHE A 5 16.21 -3.51 -35.17
N ARG A 6 15.00 -2.93 -35.20
CA ARG A 6 14.81 -1.48 -35.09
C ARG A 6 14.20 -1.17 -33.73
N PRO A 7 14.85 -0.35 -32.88
CA PRO A 7 14.26 0.07 -31.63
C PRO A 7 13.12 1.06 -31.91
N PHE A 8 11.99 0.83 -31.24
CA PHE A 8 10.82 1.70 -31.26
C PHE A 8 11.19 3.08 -30.70
N LYS A 9 10.90 4.14 -31.47
CA LYS A 9 10.98 5.54 -31.02
C LYS A 9 9.56 6.10 -31.00
N PRO A 10 8.95 6.29 -29.83
CA PRO A 10 7.68 7.00 -29.75
C PRO A 10 7.93 8.50 -29.99
N THR A 11 7.26 9.05 -30.99
CA THR A 11 7.18 10.49 -31.24
C THR A 11 6.42 11.17 -30.11
N MET A 12 7.10 12.08 -29.40
CA MET A 12 6.51 12.86 -28.31
C MET A 12 5.50 13.89 -28.83
N SER A 13 4.29 13.86 -28.28
CA SER A 13 3.37 15.01 -28.28
C SER A 13 2.45 14.95 -27.06
N SER A 14 2.53 15.99 -26.22
CA SER A 14 1.71 16.34 -25.04
C SER A 14 1.70 15.36 -23.84
N ASN A 15 2.11 15.86 -22.68
CA ASN A 15 2.15 15.18 -21.37
C ASN A 15 0.75 14.81 -20.85
N SER A 16 0.17 13.79 -21.44
CA SER A 16 -0.84 12.94 -20.81
C SER A 16 -0.19 11.58 -20.60
N GLU A 17 -0.16 11.08 -19.37
CA GLU A 17 0.34 9.73 -19.08
C GLU A 17 -0.46 8.72 -19.92
N ILE A 18 0.23 8.01 -20.82
CA ILE A 18 -0.39 7.01 -21.68
C ILE A 18 -0.84 5.85 -20.80
N THR A 19 -2.15 5.70 -20.61
CA THR A 19 -2.73 4.56 -19.90
C THR A 19 -3.25 3.56 -20.92
N LEU A 20 -2.68 2.34 -20.92
CA LEU A 20 -3.12 1.26 -21.79
C LEU A 20 -4.51 0.75 -21.40
N LEU A 21 -5.27 0.26 -22.38
CA LEU A 21 -6.44 -0.59 -22.13
C LEU A 21 -5.99 -2.00 -21.72
N HIS A 22 -6.90 -2.76 -21.09
CA HIS A 22 -6.64 -4.14 -20.68
C HIS A 22 -6.19 -5.03 -21.84
N SER A 23 -6.83 -4.92 -23.01
CA SER A 23 -6.46 -5.65 -24.22
C SER A 23 -5.06 -5.31 -24.71
N GLN A 24 -4.71 -4.02 -24.71
CA GLN A 24 -3.39 -3.51 -25.10
C GLN A 24 -2.30 -3.96 -24.12
N ALA A 25 -2.59 -3.89 -22.81
CA ALA A 25 -1.70 -4.38 -21.77
C ALA A 25 -1.47 -5.89 -21.90
N ALA A 26 -2.48 -6.66 -22.31
CA ALA A 26 -2.33 -8.10 -22.55
C ALA A 26 -1.35 -8.38 -23.70
N CYS A 27 -1.39 -7.60 -24.78
CA CYS A 27 -0.39 -7.69 -25.85
C CYS A 27 1.01 -7.37 -25.33
N VAL A 28 1.17 -6.29 -24.57
CA VAL A 28 2.47 -5.91 -23.98
C VAL A 28 3.01 -7.03 -23.07
N PHE A 29 2.13 -7.65 -22.26
CA PHE A 29 2.50 -8.76 -21.39
C PHE A 29 3.03 -9.98 -22.16
N PHE A 30 2.42 -10.31 -23.31
CA PHE A 30 2.87 -11.42 -24.16
C PHE A 30 3.97 -11.03 -25.16
N GLY A 31 4.33 -9.74 -25.25
CA GLY A 31 5.32 -9.24 -26.21
C GLY A 31 4.81 -9.20 -27.66
N GLU A 32 3.49 -9.08 -27.85
CA GLU A 32 2.83 -9.07 -29.16
C GLU A 32 2.59 -7.64 -29.66
N ASP A 33 2.51 -7.48 -30.99
CA ASP A 33 2.19 -6.19 -31.61
C ASP A 33 0.76 -5.72 -31.27
N LEU A 34 0.58 -4.40 -31.09
CA LEU A 34 -0.72 -3.77 -30.81
C LEU A 34 -1.57 -3.68 -32.08
N ASN A 35 -2.35 -4.72 -32.35
CA ASN A 35 -3.36 -4.76 -33.40
C ASN A 35 -4.62 -5.50 -32.90
N ALA A 36 -5.74 -5.32 -33.60
CA ALA A 36 -7.05 -5.81 -33.16
C ALA A 36 -7.11 -7.34 -32.97
N GLU A 37 -6.40 -8.11 -33.80
CA GLU A 37 -6.37 -9.57 -33.70
C GLU A 37 -5.60 -10.02 -32.45
N ASN A 38 -4.40 -9.48 -32.25
CA ASN A 38 -3.57 -9.77 -31.09
C ASN A 38 -4.24 -9.33 -29.79
N GLU A 39 -4.88 -8.16 -29.77
CA GLU A 39 -5.59 -7.64 -28.60
C GLU A 39 -6.69 -8.61 -28.14
N LEU A 40 -7.50 -9.11 -29.07
CA LEU A 40 -8.55 -10.08 -28.77
C LEU A 40 -7.97 -11.40 -28.26
N MET A 41 -6.96 -11.93 -28.96
CA MET A 41 -6.36 -13.22 -28.62
C MET A 41 -5.61 -13.17 -27.28
N CYS A 42 -4.87 -12.11 -27.00
CA CYS A 42 -4.16 -11.92 -25.74
C CYS A 42 -5.12 -11.71 -24.58
N GLU A 43 -6.21 -10.95 -24.77
CA GLU A 43 -7.24 -10.78 -23.74
C GLU A 43 -7.89 -12.11 -23.36
N TRP A 44 -8.24 -12.94 -24.34
CA TRP A 44 -8.76 -14.29 -24.09
C TRP A 44 -7.76 -15.19 -23.37
N LYS A 45 -6.46 -15.12 -23.72
CA LYS A 45 -5.42 -15.87 -23.02
C LYS A 45 -5.35 -15.48 -21.54
N ILE A 46 -5.47 -14.20 -21.21
CA ILE A 46 -5.49 -13.73 -19.82
C ILE A 46 -6.75 -14.20 -19.09
N ASP A 47 -7.92 -14.08 -19.71
CA ASP A 47 -9.19 -14.47 -19.10
C ASP A 47 -9.32 -15.99 -18.87
N ALA A 48 -8.60 -16.79 -19.66
CA ALA A 48 -8.52 -18.24 -19.47
C ALA A 48 -7.70 -18.65 -18.24
N ILE A 49 -6.87 -17.77 -17.66
CA ILE A 49 -6.05 -18.09 -16.49
C ILE A 49 -6.89 -17.84 -15.23
N PRO A 50 -7.22 -18.89 -14.45
CA PRO A 50 -8.01 -18.72 -13.23
C PRO A 50 -7.23 -17.92 -12.18
N ASP A 51 -7.97 -17.23 -11.33
CA ASP A 51 -7.48 -16.58 -10.10
C ASP A 51 -6.35 -15.56 -10.22
N VAL A 52 -6.11 -15.05 -11.43
CA VAL A 52 -5.22 -13.92 -11.68
C VAL A 52 -5.97 -12.75 -12.32
N LYS A 53 -5.35 -11.58 -12.29
CA LYS A 53 -5.74 -10.38 -13.04
C LYS A 53 -4.50 -9.68 -13.58
N LEU A 54 -4.68 -9.04 -14.72
CA LEU A 54 -3.68 -8.15 -15.31
C LEU A 54 -3.79 -6.78 -14.66
N CYS A 55 -2.68 -6.26 -14.14
CA CYS A 55 -2.60 -5.00 -13.43
C CYS A 55 -1.27 -4.28 -13.71
N TYR A 56 -1.12 -3.06 -13.21
CA TYR A 56 0.15 -2.33 -13.16
C TYR A 56 0.45 -1.85 -11.73
N ILE A 57 1.71 -1.51 -11.48
CA ILE A 57 2.23 -1.19 -10.14
C ILE A 57 2.80 0.24 -10.15
N ASN A 58 2.71 0.96 -9.03
CA ASN A 58 3.34 2.28 -8.82
C ASN A 58 3.03 3.32 -9.92
N ASN A 59 1.80 3.33 -10.44
CA ASN A 59 1.38 4.23 -11.52
C ASN A 59 2.22 4.08 -12.82
N MET A 60 2.74 2.89 -13.12
CA MET A 60 3.43 2.59 -14.38
C MET A 60 2.51 1.81 -15.35
N PRO A 61 1.53 2.46 -16.00
CA PRO A 61 0.51 1.77 -16.81
C PRO A 61 1.06 1.10 -18.08
N THR A 62 2.31 1.33 -18.44
CA THR A 62 2.96 0.67 -19.58
C THR A 62 3.63 -0.66 -19.22
N GLU A 63 3.67 -1.03 -17.94
CA GLU A 63 4.33 -2.23 -17.43
C GLU A 63 3.30 -3.19 -16.80
N PRO A 64 2.77 -4.16 -17.58
CA PRO A 64 1.74 -5.06 -17.10
C PRO A 64 2.32 -6.23 -16.27
N PHE A 65 1.60 -6.58 -15.22
CA PHE A 65 1.87 -7.72 -14.34
C PHE A 65 0.64 -8.61 -14.24
N LEU A 66 0.86 -9.92 -14.24
CA LEU A 66 -0.18 -10.90 -13.95
C LEU A 66 -0.09 -11.31 -12.48
N VAL A 67 -1.10 -10.94 -11.69
CA VAL A 67 -1.06 -11.07 -10.23
C VAL A 67 -2.30 -11.81 -9.74
N ALA A 68 -2.14 -12.66 -8.71
CA ALA A 68 -3.26 -13.36 -8.10
C ALA A 68 -4.33 -12.38 -7.58
N LYS A 69 -5.61 -12.69 -7.83
CA LYS A 69 -6.78 -11.90 -7.38
C LYS A 69 -6.71 -11.59 -5.88
N ASN A 70 -6.29 -12.58 -5.09
CA ASN A 70 -6.16 -12.43 -3.65
C ASN A 70 -5.06 -11.42 -3.28
N CYS A 71 -3.91 -11.44 -3.96
CA CYS A 71 -2.85 -10.45 -3.72
C CYS A 71 -3.31 -9.03 -4.04
N ILE A 72 -4.06 -8.85 -5.13
CA ILE A 72 -4.65 -7.55 -5.48
C ILE A 72 -5.65 -7.10 -4.41
N LYS A 73 -6.46 -8.03 -3.89
CA LYS A 73 -7.40 -7.77 -2.79
C LYS A 73 -6.69 -7.36 -1.50
N PHE A 74 -5.53 -7.96 -1.19
CA PHE A 74 -4.76 -7.64 0.01
C PHE A 74 -3.97 -6.32 -0.11
N PHE A 75 -3.52 -5.96 -1.32
CA PHE A 75 -2.72 -4.74 -1.55
C PHE A 75 -3.31 -3.84 -2.65
N PRO A 76 -4.52 -3.30 -2.44
CA PRO A 76 -5.28 -2.61 -3.48
C PRO A 76 -4.70 -1.26 -3.91
N PHE A 77 -3.80 -0.67 -3.12
CA PHE A 77 -3.10 0.58 -3.47
C PHE A 77 -1.88 0.32 -4.36
N ARG A 78 -1.25 -0.85 -4.20
CA ARG A 78 -0.08 -1.28 -4.96
C ARG A 78 -0.45 -1.70 -6.38
N TYR A 79 -1.56 -2.42 -6.53
CA TYR A 79 -1.97 -3.02 -7.81
C TYR A 79 -3.17 -2.28 -8.39
N GLN A 80 -3.02 -1.76 -9.61
CA GLN A 80 -4.05 -1.00 -10.30
C GLN A 80 -4.49 -1.76 -11.54
N LEU A 81 -5.80 -1.92 -11.71
CA LEU A 81 -6.35 -2.73 -12.78
C LEU A 81 -6.46 -1.92 -14.07
N TYR A 82 -6.16 -2.56 -15.20
CA TYR A 82 -6.40 -1.97 -16.51
C TYR A 82 -7.89 -1.85 -16.82
N ARG A 83 -8.26 -0.75 -17.47
CA ARG A 83 -9.64 -0.48 -17.91
C ARG A 83 -10.00 -1.34 -19.13
N ARG A 84 -11.20 -1.92 -19.14
CA ARG A 84 -11.78 -2.60 -20.32
C ARG A 84 -12.63 -1.64 -21.16
N SER A 85 -12.72 -1.93 -22.46
CA SER A 85 -13.42 -1.12 -23.46
C SER A 85 -14.95 -1.31 -23.44
N SER A 86 -15.45 -2.48 -23.03
CA SER A 86 -16.88 -2.78 -22.97
C SER A 86 -17.36 -3.03 -21.53
N SER A 87 -18.33 -2.23 -21.11
CA SER A 87 -19.28 -2.48 -20.00
C SER A 87 -18.85 -2.15 -18.57
N GLU A 88 -19.59 -1.16 -18.08
CA GLU A 88 -20.03 -0.89 -16.71
C GLU A 88 -18.98 -0.57 -15.66
N GLU A 89 -19.21 0.59 -15.02
CA GLU A 89 -18.61 1.01 -13.76
C GLU A 89 -18.84 -0.07 -12.69
N ALA A 90 -18.03 -1.13 -12.73
CA ALA A 90 -17.86 -2.01 -11.59
C ALA A 90 -17.21 -1.15 -10.51
N LYS A 91 -18.05 -0.61 -9.62
CA LYS A 91 -17.63 0.09 -8.41
C LYS A 91 -16.46 -0.68 -7.80
N LEU A 92 -15.33 0.01 -7.74
CA LEU A 92 -14.11 -0.41 -7.06
C LEU A 92 -14.49 -1.07 -5.72
N PRO A 93 -13.98 -2.26 -5.37
CA PRO A 93 -14.12 -2.74 -4.00
C PRO A 93 -13.30 -1.79 -3.12
N SER A 94 -13.99 -0.85 -2.48
CA SER A 94 -13.40 0.12 -1.56
C SER A 94 -12.89 -0.61 -0.33
N THR A 95 -11.57 -0.69 -0.20
CA THR A 95 -10.85 -1.25 0.95
C THR A 95 -11.07 -0.34 2.14
N SER A 96 -12.12 -0.65 2.85
CA SER A 96 -12.64 0.12 3.96
C SER A 96 -11.99 -0.38 5.25
N ILE A 97 -11.20 0.46 5.95
CA ILE A 97 -10.95 0.24 7.38
C ILE A 97 -12.32 0.28 8.06
N ASN A 98 -12.76 -0.84 8.64
CA ASN A 98 -14.16 -1.05 9.02
C ASN A 98 -14.43 -0.94 10.54
N CYS A 99 -13.40 -0.82 11.39
CA CYS A 99 -13.60 -0.62 12.83
C CYS A 99 -12.62 0.38 13.48
N GLU A 100 -13.01 0.93 14.64
CA GLU A 100 -12.25 1.95 15.39
C GLU A 100 -10.86 1.47 15.85
N SER A 101 -10.70 0.19 16.20
CA SER A 101 -9.41 -0.36 16.64
C SER A 101 -8.38 -0.40 15.52
N GLN A 102 -8.77 -0.91 14.34
CA GLN A 102 -7.90 -0.94 13.16
C GLN A 102 -7.47 0.47 12.73
N LEU A 103 -8.39 1.44 12.84
CA LEU A 103 -8.06 2.84 12.59
C LEU A 103 -7.04 3.37 13.61
N LEU A 104 -7.19 3.03 14.89
CA LEU A 104 -6.27 3.47 15.92
C LEU A 104 -4.85 2.90 15.68
N ASP A 105 -4.76 1.62 15.35
CA ASP A 105 -3.49 0.96 15.06
C ASP A 105 -2.80 1.58 13.85
N PHE A 106 -3.55 1.83 12.77
CA PHE A 106 -3.06 2.55 11.60
C PHE A 106 -2.55 3.96 11.95
N VAL A 107 -3.32 4.74 12.69
CA VAL A 107 -2.91 6.10 13.11
C VAL A 107 -1.63 6.04 13.95
N ASN A 108 -1.53 5.07 14.86
CA ASN A 108 -0.38 4.92 15.75
C ASN A 108 0.87 4.38 15.03
N SER A 109 0.72 3.63 13.93
CA SER A 109 1.86 3.17 13.12
C SER A 109 2.37 4.25 12.17
N VAL A 110 1.46 5.09 11.64
CA VAL A 110 1.78 6.17 10.71
C VAL A 110 2.40 7.37 11.42
N PHE A 111 1.92 7.75 12.61
CA PHE A 111 2.35 8.95 13.32
C PHE A 111 3.05 8.64 14.65
N LEU A 112 4.37 8.51 14.61
CA LEU A 112 5.18 8.21 15.80
C LEU A 112 5.63 9.49 16.52
N THR A 113 5.59 9.46 17.85
CA THR A 113 6.06 10.57 18.70
C THR A 113 7.53 10.47 19.09
N THR A 114 8.15 9.32 18.81
CA THR A 114 9.55 9.01 19.12
C THR A 114 10.27 8.59 17.86
N ASP A 115 11.57 8.83 17.81
CA ASP A 115 12.40 8.51 16.66
C ASP A 115 12.48 6.98 16.45
N PRO A 116 11.97 6.45 15.33
CA PRO A 116 12.03 5.02 15.06
C PRO A 116 13.42 4.55 14.60
N ARG A 117 14.39 5.47 14.41
CA ARG A 117 15.72 5.21 13.82
C ARG A 117 15.64 4.46 12.50
N ASN A 118 14.60 4.75 11.73
CA ASN A 118 14.34 4.16 10.43
C ASN A 118 14.04 5.25 9.41
N GLU A 119 15.08 6.00 9.06
CA GLU A 119 15.02 7.11 8.09
C GLU A 119 14.68 6.64 6.67
N ALA A 120 14.77 5.34 6.38
CA ALA A 120 14.34 4.77 5.12
C ALA A 120 12.82 4.88 4.96
N VAL A 121 12.07 4.59 6.04
CA VAL A 121 10.60 4.51 6.05
C VAL A 121 9.95 5.76 6.66
N TYR A 122 10.58 6.39 7.65
CA TYR A 122 10.02 7.51 8.38
C TYR A 122 10.77 8.81 8.10
N GLU A 123 10.03 9.92 8.08
CA GLU A 123 10.56 11.28 8.02
C GLU A 123 10.02 12.11 9.19
N ARG A 124 10.88 12.92 9.81
CA ARG A 124 10.49 13.83 10.88
C ARG A 124 9.82 15.06 10.29
N LYS A 125 8.56 15.33 10.66
CA LYS A 125 7.77 16.46 10.15
C LYS A 125 7.01 17.20 11.25
N GLU A 126 6.78 18.48 11.01
CA GLU A 126 5.83 19.30 11.76
C GLU A 126 4.50 19.31 11.03
N VAL A 127 3.47 18.67 11.59
CA VAL A 127 2.15 18.55 10.96
C VAL A 127 1.04 19.09 11.85
N SER A 128 0.11 19.79 11.25
CA SER A 128 -1.14 20.22 11.87
C SER A 128 -2.10 19.05 12.05
N SER A 129 -3.09 19.22 12.92
CA SER A 129 -4.18 18.24 13.06
C SER A 129 -4.97 18.04 11.77
N GLU A 130 -4.98 19.03 10.87
CA GLU A 130 -5.62 18.94 9.56
C GLU A 130 -4.84 18.07 8.59
N GLU A 131 -3.51 18.18 8.56
CA GLU A 131 -2.66 17.30 7.75
C GLU A 131 -2.74 15.84 8.24
N ILE A 132 -2.74 15.61 9.56
CA ILE A 132 -2.94 14.27 10.13
C ILE A 132 -4.27 13.68 9.67
N TYR A 133 -5.35 14.47 9.77
CA TYR A 133 -6.67 14.04 9.28
C TYR A 133 -6.65 13.75 7.79
N ASN A 134 -6.10 14.63 6.95
CA ASN A 134 -6.09 14.47 5.50
C ASN A 134 -5.29 13.24 5.06
N ILE A 135 -4.15 12.95 5.71
CA ILE A 135 -3.38 11.73 5.46
C ILE A 135 -4.21 10.51 5.86
N THR A 136 -4.82 10.51 7.05
CA THR A 136 -5.61 9.36 7.53
C THR A 136 -6.88 9.15 6.68
N ALA A 137 -7.49 10.24 6.21
CA ALA A 137 -8.71 10.24 5.40
C ALA A 137 -8.54 9.50 4.07
N GLN A 138 -7.32 9.44 3.52
CA GLN A 138 -7.02 8.69 2.29
C GLN A 138 -7.19 7.18 2.45
N TYR A 139 -7.17 6.67 3.69
CA TYR A 139 -7.13 5.24 4.00
C TYR A 139 -8.38 4.74 4.74
N ILE A 140 -9.37 5.61 5.01
CA ILE A 140 -10.58 5.28 5.77
C ILE A 140 -11.85 5.57 4.97
N THR A 141 -12.78 4.62 4.94
CA THR A 141 -14.15 4.86 4.44
C THR A 141 -15.16 5.11 5.57
N LEU A 142 -14.82 4.73 6.82
CA LEU A 142 -15.60 5.01 8.04
C LEU A 142 -16.01 6.49 8.20
N TYR A 143 -15.30 7.39 7.52
CA TYR A 143 -15.48 8.83 7.58
C TYR A 143 -15.72 9.47 6.21
N GLU A 144 -16.11 8.73 5.17
CA GLU A 144 -16.44 9.24 3.81
C GLU A 144 -17.46 10.40 3.81
N LYS A 145 -18.15 10.65 4.93
CA LYS A 145 -19.06 11.79 5.14
C LYS A 145 -18.82 12.58 6.43
N LYS A 146 -17.82 12.22 7.25
CA LYS A 146 -17.62 12.79 8.58
C LYS A 146 -16.52 13.86 8.56
N LYS A 147 -16.85 15.02 9.11
CA LYS A 147 -15.98 16.19 9.23
C LYS A 147 -14.79 15.90 10.16
N ARG A 148 -13.67 16.62 9.98
CA ARG A 148 -12.47 16.65 10.86
C ARG A 148 -12.78 16.50 12.36
N ALA A 149 -13.84 17.15 12.84
CA ALA A 149 -14.27 17.08 14.24
C ALA A 149 -14.53 15.65 14.75
N ALA A 150 -15.10 14.77 13.92
CA ALA A 150 -15.37 13.39 14.29
C ALA A 150 -14.08 12.57 14.42
N PHE A 151 -13.09 12.80 13.55
CA PHE A 151 -11.77 12.20 13.68
C PHE A 151 -11.06 12.70 14.94
N THR A 152 -11.14 14.00 15.24
CA THR A 152 -10.57 14.55 16.47
C THR A 152 -11.19 13.92 17.72
N GLN A 153 -12.52 13.76 17.76
CA GLN A 153 -13.20 13.06 18.86
C GLN A 153 -12.75 11.60 18.97
N PHE A 154 -12.67 10.88 17.85
CA PHE A 154 -12.16 9.51 17.79
C PHE A 154 -10.74 9.41 18.38
N ALA A 155 -9.82 10.24 17.91
CA ALA A 155 -8.43 10.19 18.31
C ALA A 155 -8.28 10.47 19.82
N THR A 156 -9.03 11.45 20.34
CA THR A 156 -9.05 11.78 21.78
C THR A 156 -9.66 10.65 22.61
N LYS A 157 -10.83 10.14 22.21
CA LYS A 157 -11.52 9.03 22.91
C LYS A 157 -10.66 7.79 23.01
N ASN A 158 -9.95 7.46 21.94
CA ASN A 158 -9.15 6.23 21.82
C ASN A 158 -7.67 6.42 22.18
N GLY A 159 -7.26 7.63 22.61
CA GLY A 159 -5.91 7.86 23.12
C GLY A 159 -4.80 7.76 22.07
N ALA A 160 -5.05 8.23 20.85
CA ALA A 160 -4.07 8.17 19.76
C ALA A 160 -2.71 8.79 20.17
N HIS A 161 -1.61 8.12 19.86
CA HIS A 161 -0.29 8.43 20.40
C HIS A 161 0.20 9.83 20.00
N PHE A 162 -0.11 10.26 18.78
CA PHE A 162 0.27 11.59 18.28
C PHE A 162 -0.27 12.74 19.16
N LEU A 163 -1.31 12.51 19.97
CA LEU A 163 -1.80 13.51 20.92
C LEU A 163 -0.74 13.92 21.94
N LYS A 164 0.17 12.99 22.29
CA LYS A 164 1.29 13.20 23.23
C LYS A 164 2.54 13.79 22.56
N ALA A 165 2.50 14.06 21.25
CA ALA A 165 3.63 14.63 20.51
C ALA A 165 4.02 16.01 21.03
N GLN A 166 5.30 16.35 20.95
CA GLN A 166 5.77 17.72 21.16
C GLN A 166 5.10 18.66 20.14
N THR A 167 4.73 19.86 20.57
CA THR A 167 4.06 20.84 19.72
C THR A 167 4.90 22.08 19.47
N THR A 168 4.78 22.64 18.28
CA THR A 168 5.27 23.96 17.88
C THR A 168 4.08 24.82 17.48
N ARG A 169 4.24 26.15 17.54
CA ARG A 169 3.23 27.09 17.04
C ARG A 169 3.86 27.93 15.94
N LYS A 170 3.35 27.81 14.72
CA LYS A 170 3.84 28.58 13.56
C LYS A 170 2.80 29.64 13.19
N ARG A 171 3.29 30.86 12.90
CA ARG A 171 2.44 31.93 12.37
C ARG A 171 2.25 31.68 10.87
N MET A 172 1.01 31.61 10.44
CA MET A 172 0.63 31.55 9.03
C MET A 172 0.62 32.96 8.43
N ASP A 173 0.62 33.04 7.10
CA ASP A 173 0.51 34.30 6.36
C ASP A 173 -0.78 35.06 6.67
N SER A 174 -1.83 34.33 7.06
CA SER A 174 -3.10 34.88 7.56
C SER A 174 -3.01 35.53 8.95
N GLY A 175 -1.83 35.55 9.58
CA GLY A 175 -1.58 36.08 10.93
C GLY A 175 -2.00 35.14 12.07
N LEU A 176 -2.80 34.11 11.77
CA LEU A 176 -3.22 33.06 12.70
C LEU A 176 -2.02 32.19 13.12
N ARG A 177 -1.99 31.80 14.40
CA ARG A 177 -1.03 30.83 14.92
C ARG A 177 -1.65 29.45 14.89
N VAL A 178 -1.04 28.53 14.16
CA VAL A 178 -1.49 27.13 14.06
C VAL A 178 -0.54 26.26 14.87
N GLU A 179 -1.13 25.41 15.72
CA GLU A 179 -0.40 24.37 16.43
C GLU A 179 -0.01 23.25 15.45
N ARG A 180 1.25 22.85 15.49
CA ARG A 180 1.80 21.73 14.73
C ARG A 180 2.44 20.75 15.71
N LYS A 181 2.30 19.47 15.41
CA LYS A 181 2.88 18.36 16.15
C LYS A 181 4.14 17.91 15.45
N ILE A 182 5.20 17.72 16.21
CA ILE A 182 6.44 17.12 15.75
C ILE A 182 6.27 15.60 15.85
N VAL A 183 6.22 14.94 14.71
CA VAL A 183 6.07 13.47 14.61
C VAL A 183 7.00 12.92 13.55
N TYR A 184 7.25 11.61 13.63
CA TYR A 184 7.86 10.83 12.56
C TYR A 184 6.74 10.18 11.78
N ILE A 185 6.65 10.49 10.49
CA ILE A 185 5.58 10.05 9.60
C ILE A 185 6.17 9.09 8.58
N ILE A 186 5.47 7.99 8.28
CA ILE A 186 5.84 7.12 7.18
C ILE A 186 5.87 7.94 5.87
N LYS A 187 6.91 7.77 5.05
CA LYS A 187 7.04 8.39 3.73
C LYS A 187 5.92 7.91 2.82
N ALA A 188 5.46 8.78 1.91
CA ALA A 188 4.30 8.51 1.06
C ALA A 188 4.33 7.12 0.41
N ASP A 189 5.48 6.73 -0.16
CA ASP A 189 5.67 5.46 -0.88
C ASP A 189 5.55 4.21 0.02
N ASP A 190 5.74 4.34 1.33
CA ASP A 190 5.70 3.23 2.29
C ASP A 190 4.39 3.21 3.12
N ARG A 191 3.49 4.20 2.96
CA ARG A 191 2.25 4.33 3.77
C ARG A 191 1.24 3.23 3.53
N ASP A 192 1.21 2.67 2.32
CA ASP A 192 0.29 1.60 1.95
C ASP A 192 0.56 0.30 2.72
N TYR A 193 1.74 0.17 3.33
CA TYR A 193 2.15 -0.97 4.15
C TYR A 193 2.01 -0.69 5.66
N ALA A 194 1.62 0.52 6.07
CA ALA A 194 1.55 0.92 7.48
C ALA A 194 0.50 0.16 8.31
N ALA A 195 -0.46 -0.51 7.64
CA ALA A 195 -1.45 -1.38 8.27
C ALA A 195 -0.97 -2.82 8.49
N LEU A 196 0.26 -3.16 8.08
CA LEU A 196 0.83 -4.50 8.21
C LEU A 196 1.67 -4.58 9.50
N SER A 197 1.35 -5.54 10.38
CA SER A 197 2.18 -5.78 11.56
C SER A 197 3.52 -6.42 11.14
N THR A 198 4.58 -5.97 11.80
CA THR A 198 5.96 -6.43 11.63
C THR A 198 6.52 -6.95 12.96
N VAL A 199 5.65 -7.16 13.94
CA VAL A 199 6.02 -7.73 15.25
C VAL A 199 5.67 -9.22 15.20
N PRO A 200 6.64 -10.13 15.37
CA PRO A 200 6.38 -11.57 15.27
C PRO A 200 5.31 -12.07 16.24
N ALA A 201 5.23 -11.49 17.45
CA ALA A 201 4.22 -11.83 18.44
C ALA A 201 2.79 -11.48 17.98
N ASP A 202 2.61 -10.34 17.30
CA ASP A 202 1.31 -9.92 16.77
C ASP A 202 0.87 -10.85 15.63
N VAL A 203 1.81 -11.21 14.75
CA VAL A 203 1.58 -12.18 13.68
C VAL A 203 1.18 -13.52 14.27
N GLN A 204 1.90 -13.99 15.30
CA GLN A 204 1.56 -15.25 15.96
C GLN A 204 0.19 -15.20 16.65
N ALA A 205 -0.16 -14.08 17.30
CA ALA A 205 -1.47 -13.88 17.92
C ALA A 205 -2.59 -13.85 16.88
N LEU A 206 -2.38 -13.21 15.72
CA LEU A 206 -3.30 -13.19 14.59
C LEU A 206 -3.55 -14.61 14.06
N VAL A 207 -2.50 -15.38 13.82
CA VAL A 207 -2.59 -16.76 13.29
C VAL A 207 -3.29 -17.70 14.27
N LYS A 208 -3.03 -17.56 15.57
CA LYS A 208 -3.69 -18.34 16.61
C LYS A 208 -5.18 -18.02 16.71
N SER A 209 -5.54 -16.73 16.65
CA SER A 209 -6.92 -16.27 16.84
C SER A 209 -7.83 -16.48 15.63
N HIS A 210 -7.27 -16.67 14.43
CA HIS A 210 -8.04 -16.79 13.19
C HIS A 210 -7.78 -18.14 12.52
N GLU A 211 -8.63 -19.14 12.82
CA GLU A 211 -8.52 -20.50 12.27
C GLU A 211 -8.75 -20.58 10.76
N SER A 212 -9.43 -19.60 10.18
CA SER A 212 -9.69 -19.50 8.73
C SER A 212 -8.49 -19.01 7.92
N LEU A 213 -7.38 -18.61 8.55
CA LEU A 213 -6.15 -18.26 7.85
C LEU A 213 -5.46 -19.51 7.32
N GLU A 214 -5.17 -19.56 6.02
CA GLU A 214 -4.47 -20.70 5.42
C GLU A 214 -2.99 -20.36 5.12
N TYR A 215 -2.73 -19.14 4.65
CA TYR A 215 -1.41 -18.65 4.28
C TYR A 215 -1.17 -17.24 4.81
N ILE A 216 0.10 -16.93 5.08
CA ILE A 216 0.63 -15.59 5.28
C ILE A 216 1.67 -15.31 4.22
N VAL A 217 1.56 -14.14 3.60
CA VAL A 217 2.54 -13.64 2.63
C VAL A 217 3.33 -12.52 3.26
N VAL A 218 4.65 -12.65 3.29
CA VAL A 218 5.60 -11.61 3.71
C VAL A 218 6.17 -10.97 2.46
N ASP A 219 5.85 -9.70 2.25
CA ASP A 219 6.44 -8.92 1.16
C ASP A 219 7.87 -8.51 1.55
N ARG A 220 8.85 -9.24 1.01
CA ARG A 220 10.28 -8.95 1.14
C ARG A 220 10.89 -8.57 -0.21
N LEU A 221 10.07 -8.15 -1.18
CA LEU A 221 10.51 -7.93 -2.56
C LEU A 221 11.63 -6.87 -2.63
N LYS A 222 11.55 -5.82 -1.81
CA LYS A 222 12.54 -4.74 -1.75
C LYS A 222 13.91 -5.20 -1.23
N GLU A 223 13.93 -6.22 -0.37
CA GLU A 223 15.15 -6.71 0.30
C GLU A 223 15.75 -7.93 -0.41
N THR A 224 14.89 -8.82 -0.88
CA THR A 224 15.27 -10.17 -1.35
C THR A 224 14.87 -10.45 -2.79
N GLY A 225 14.12 -9.54 -3.43
CA GLY A 225 13.59 -9.74 -4.79
C GLY A 225 12.47 -10.76 -4.89
N ARG A 226 11.95 -11.28 -3.77
CA ARG A 226 10.84 -12.25 -3.73
C ARG A 226 9.89 -12.01 -2.56
N TYR A 227 8.68 -12.55 -2.69
CA TYR A 227 7.76 -12.71 -1.56
C TYR A 227 7.97 -14.08 -0.91
N GLU A 228 7.76 -14.15 0.40
CA GLU A 228 7.81 -15.40 1.16
C GLU A 228 6.38 -15.79 1.55
N VAL A 229 6.01 -17.05 1.37
CA VAL A 229 4.67 -17.56 1.70
C VAL A 229 4.82 -18.65 2.76
N TYR A 230 4.10 -18.49 3.86
CA TYR A 230 4.09 -19.42 4.97
C TYR A 230 2.69 -19.97 5.18
N ARG A 231 2.56 -21.29 5.38
CA ARG A 231 1.28 -21.88 5.79
C ARG A 231 1.01 -21.57 7.25
N ARG A 232 -0.27 -21.44 7.61
CA ARG A 232 -0.70 -21.29 9.02
C ARG A 232 -0.08 -22.35 9.92
N MET A 233 -0.09 -23.61 9.49
CA MET A 233 0.46 -24.72 10.29
C MET A 233 1.96 -24.58 10.53
N GLU A 234 2.71 -24.06 9.56
CA GLU A 234 4.16 -23.83 9.69
C GLU A 234 4.44 -22.75 10.74
N ILE A 235 3.67 -21.66 10.74
CA ILE A 235 3.81 -20.58 11.74
C ILE A 235 3.38 -21.03 13.14
N LEU A 236 2.42 -21.95 13.25
CA LEU A 236 1.97 -22.47 14.54
C LEU A 236 2.92 -23.51 15.14
N GLN A 237 3.66 -24.24 14.30
CA GLN A 237 4.52 -25.35 14.72
C GLN A 237 6.01 -24.98 14.80
N THR A 238 6.47 -24.03 13.99
CA THR A 238 7.88 -23.70 13.84
C THR A 238 8.14 -22.27 14.29
N ALA A 239 8.89 -22.10 15.39
CA ALA A 239 9.25 -20.78 15.90
C ALA A 239 10.12 -19.99 14.90
N ASP A 240 10.99 -20.67 14.17
CA ASP A 240 11.95 -20.06 13.22
C ASP A 240 11.26 -19.35 12.05
N CYS A 241 10.02 -19.73 11.69
CA CYS A 241 9.25 -19.04 10.65
C CYS A 241 8.91 -17.60 11.05
N LEU A 242 8.91 -17.28 12.35
CA LEU A 242 8.62 -15.95 12.86
C LEU A 242 9.84 -15.01 12.80
N ASP A 243 11.04 -15.55 12.61
CA ASP A 243 12.27 -14.74 12.53
C ASP A 243 12.33 -13.89 11.27
N SER A 244 11.71 -14.34 10.17
CA SER A 244 11.58 -13.54 8.94
C SER A 244 10.74 -12.28 9.14
N PHE A 245 9.84 -12.29 10.13
CA PHE A 245 9.03 -11.13 10.53
C PHE A 245 9.80 -10.19 11.46
N ASN A 246 10.89 -10.66 12.09
CA ASN A 246 11.77 -9.84 12.92
C ASN A 246 12.82 -9.09 12.08
N CYS A 247 12.41 -8.51 10.94
CA CYS A 247 13.29 -7.83 10.00
C CYS A 247 13.68 -6.41 10.45
N ARG A 248 13.09 -5.90 11.53
CA ARG A 248 13.45 -4.60 12.10
C ARG A 248 14.75 -4.72 12.89
N LYS A 249 15.79 -3.99 12.49
CA LYS A 249 17.01 -3.84 13.31
C LYS A 249 16.62 -3.33 14.69
N GLY A 250 17.01 -4.07 15.73
CA GLY A 250 16.73 -3.70 17.12
C GLY A 250 17.23 -2.29 17.43
N LEU A 251 16.45 -1.54 18.20
CA LEU A 251 16.86 -0.22 18.67
C LEU A 251 18.20 -0.35 19.40
N PRO A 252 19.27 0.36 19.01
CA PRO A 252 20.51 0.34 19.76
C PRO A 252 20.24 0.71 21.22
N HIS A 253 20.51 -0.23 22.13
CA HIS A 253 20.47 0.02 23.57
C HIS A 253 21.52 1.09 23.88
N ARG A 254 21.10 2.15 24.58
CA ARG A 254 22.06 3.06 25.19
C ARG A 254 22.75 2.29 26.31
N SER A 255 24.06 2.15 26.25
CA SER A 255 24.85 1.95 27.46
C SER A 255 24.57 3.16 28.37
N ILE A 256 24.12 2.87 29.60
CA ILE A 256 23.94 3.88 30.66
C ILE A 256 25.30 4.44 31.04
#